data_AF-N6XZJ8-F1
#
_entry.id   AF-N6XZJ8-F1
#
_cell.length_a   1.000
_cell.length_b   1.000
_cell.length_c   1.000
_cell.angle_alpha   90.00
_cell.angle_beta   90.00
_cell.angle_gamma   90.00
#
_symmetry.space_group_name_H-M   'P 1'
#
loop_
_entity.id
_entity.type
_entity.pdbx_description
1 polymer ?
#
loop_
_entity_poly.entity_id
_entity_poly.type
_entity_poly.pdbx_seq_one_letter_code
_entity_poly.pdbx_strand_id
1 'polypeptide(L)'
;APAGGGHAAPAAADGGVTEYGLDGATAVLRANAGESLYAWVHLDPNAPPVQVLLEWHSSQGRHQAWWGLERIPGASAANLVRTRAGALPRPARWVRLLVPAGGTAGIGMEGLEVRGMRFLLAGGGACFGATGVLDAAGNERPWFAGSLPAGARQLGTWHFLGARDLLAPTSAGPRGQVAAALALYDDPLLGALSAHERYQIFQRGLEGFIAFLKARADRADDLVDFNFVKVQTDIYRVRQIILGTSAATRLAVSPALAAIAQSETAVASSARIAGFFDELKAEAATPGASADGGATAPARSALPGTL
;
A
#
# COMPACT_ATOMS: atom_id res chain seq x y z
N ALA A 1 7.34 14.83 29.17
CA ALA A 1 5.98 14.29 29.33
C ALA A 1 4.98 15.43 29.15
N PRO A 2 3.77 15.18 28.62
CA PRO A 2 2.71 16.18 28.59
C PRO A 2 2.33 16.61 30.01
N ALA A 3 1.91 17.87 30.17
CA ALA A 3 1.38 18.36 31.43
C ALA A 3 -0.04 17.82 31.66
N GLY A 4 -0.50 17.82 32.92
CA GLY A 4 -1.90 17.52 33.26
C GLY A 4 -2.24 16.03 33.45
N GLY A 5 -1.25 15.13 33.41
CA GLY A 5 -1.47 13.69 33.62
C GLY A 5 -1.73 12.93 32.32
N GLY A 6 -2.08 11.66 32.45
CA GLY A 6 -2.43 10.81 31.32
C GLY A 6 -3.27 9.62 31.74
N HIS A 7 -3.38 8.64 30.86
CA HIS A 7 -4.19 7.45 31.07
C HIS A 7 -3.70 6.29 30.21
N ALA A 8 -3.99 5.08 30.67
CA ALA A 8 -3.68 3.86 29.96
C ALA A 8 -4.72 2.78 30.26
N ALA A 9 -4.93 1.92 29.27
CA ALA A 9 -5.68 0.68 29.42
C ALA A 9 -4.73 -0.51 29.31
N PRO A 10 -5.02 -1.64 29.97
CA PRO A 10 -4.34 -2.89 29.70
C PRO A 10 -4.44 -3.24 28.21
N ALA A 11 -3.32 -3.67 27.62
CA ALA A 11 -3.33 -4.19 26.26
C ALA A 11 -4.21 -5.44 26.18
N ALA A 12 -4.99 -5.57 25.10
CA ALA A 12 -5.78 -6.76 24.85
C ALA A 12 -4.86 -7.98 24.67
N ALA A 13 -5.29 -9.13 25.18
CA ALA A 13 -4.58 -10.39 24.98
C ALA A 13 -4.48 -10.73 23.48
N ASP A 14 -3.46 -11.51 23.13
CA ASP A 14 -3.27 -12.11 21.79
C ASP A 14 -3.31 -11.10 20.62
N GLY A 15 -2.90 -9.85 20.87
CA GLY A 15 -2.89 -8.81 19.84
C GLY A 15 -4.28 -8.33 19.42
N GLY A 16 -5.28 -8.50 20.28
CA GLY A 16 -6.64 -8.02 20.07
C GLY A 16 -6.76 -6.49 20.02
N VAL A 17 -8.01 -6.00 20.00
CA VAL A 17 -8.31 -4.57 20.02
C VAL A 17 -8.55 -4.12 21.46
N THR A 18 -7.72 -3.21 21.95
CA THR A 18 -7.99 -2.47 23.19
C THR A 18 -8.85 -1.27 22.85
N GLU A 19 -9.96 -1.11 23.57
CA GLU A 19 -10.87 0.01 23.39
C GLU A 19 -11.35 0.54 24.74
N TYR A 20 -11.26 1.85 24.91
CA TYR A 20 -11.76 2.53 26.09
C TYR A 20 -12.00 4.00 25.80
N GLY A 21 -12.60 4.73 26.73
CA GLY A 21 -12.80 6.16 26.55
C GLY A 21 -13.68 6.79 27.61
N LEU A 22 -14.37 7.84 27.20
CA LEU A 22 -15.33 8.58 27.98
C LEU A 22 -16.50 9.03 27.12
N ASP A 23 -17.64 9.28 27.76
CA ASP A 23 -18.85 9.77 27.10
C ASP A 23 -19.70 10.60 28.08
N GLY A 24 -20.67 11.35 27.58
CA GLY A 24 -21.61 12.12 28.39
C GLY A 24 -21.05 13.41 29.02
N ALA A 25 -19.90 13.92 28.55
CA ALA A 25 -19.32 15.15 29.08
C ALA A 25 -20.28 16.34 28.95
N THR A 26 -20.42 17.12 30.03
CA THR A 26 -21.14 18.41 30.03
C THR A 26 -20.18 19.58 29.73
N ALA A 27 -18.92 19.47 30.15
CA ALA A 27 -17.85 20.32 29.64
C ALA A 27 -17.44 19.81 28.26
N VAL A 28 -17.94 20.43 27.20
CA VAL A 28 -17.74 19.97 25.81
C VAL A 28 -16.39 20.41 25.23
N LEU A 29 -15.83 19.59 24.34
CA LEU A 29 -14.71 19.98 23.49
C LEU A 29 -15.27 20.57 22.18
N ARG A 30 -14.79 21.75 21.79
CA ARG A 30 -15.13 22.40 20.51
C ARG A 30 -13.88 22.95 19.86
N ALA A 31 -13.64 22.55 18.62
CA ALA A 31 -12.59 23.07 17.76
C ALA A 31 -13.19 24.05 16.74
N ASN A 32 -12.53 25.17 16.51
CA ASN A 32 -12.93 26.19 15.54
C ASN A 32 -12.21 26.00 14.20
N ALA A 33 -12.59 26.83 13.23
CA ALA A 33 -11.92 26.95 11.94
C ALA A 33 -10.40 27.10 12.09
N GLY A 34 -9.63 26.28 11.37
CA GLY A 34 -8.17 26.34 11.39
C GLY A 34 -7.50 25.75 12.64
N GLU A 35 -8.27 25.31 13.65
CA GLU A 35 -7.73 24.61 14.80
C GLU A 35 -7.56 23.10 14.51
N SER A 36 -6.72 22.43 15.30
CA SER A 36 -6.52 20.98 15.22
C SER A 36 -6.87 20.31 16.54
N LEU A 37 -7.43 19.12 16.48
CA LEU A 37 -7.56 18.26 17.64
C LEU A 37 -6.23 17.56 17.88
N TYR A 38 -5.88 17.37 19.14
CA TYR A 38 -4.66 16.69 19.50
C TYR A 38 -4.85 15.66 20.60
N ALA A 39 -3.97 14.66 20.57
CA ALA A 39 -3.76 13.74 21.67
C ALA A 39 -2.27 13.45 21.82
N TRP A 40 -1.73 13.61 23.03
CA TRP A 40 -0.40 13.08 23.32
C TRP A 40 -0.46 11.56 23.42
N VAL A 41 0.49 10.89 22.77
CA VAL A 41 0.61 9.43 22.80
C VAL A 41 2.05 9.02 23.08
N HIS A 42 2.21 7.94 23.85
CA HIS A 42 3.45 7.22 24.03
C HIS A 42 3.20 5.75 23.70
N LEU A 43 3.72 5.30 22.55
CA LEU A 43 3.58 3.90 22.14
C LEU A 43 4.55 3.02 22.92
N ASP A 44 4.06 1.86 23.40
CA ASP A 44 4.88 0.88 24.08
C ASP A 44 5.95 0.33 23.12
N PRO A 45 7.25 0.48 23.42
CA PRO A 45 8.28 -0.07 22.55
C PRO A 45 8.42 -1.59 22.60
N ASN A 46 7.92 -2.27 23.63
CA ASN A 46 8.00 -3.73 23.73
C ASN A 46 6.85 -4.42 23.00
N ALA A 47 5.69 -3.78 23.00
CA ALA A 47 4.49 -4.24 22.31
C ALA A 47 3.82 -3.08 21.58
N PRO A 48 4.46 -2.53 20.54
CA PRO A 48 3.91 -1.38 19.83
C PRO A 48 2.64 -1.75 19.08
N PRO A 49 1.61 -0.90 19.11
CA PRO A 49 0.39 -1.16 18.37
C PRO A 49 0.66 -1.11 16.87
N VAL A 50 -0.16 -1.81 16.10
CA VAL A 50 -0.14 -1.78 14.62
C VAL A 50 -1.10 -0.74 14.06
N GLN A 51 -2.05 -0.30 14.89
CA GLN A 51 -2.96 0.81 14.62
C GLN A 51 -3.27 1.56 15.91
N VAL A 52 -3.29 2.89 15.82
CA VAL A 52 -3.92 3.78 16.81
C VAL A 52 -5.09 4.44 16.12
N LEU A 53 -6.28 4.39 16.72
CA LEU A 53 -7.48 5.04 16.22
C LEU A 53 -8.10 5.87 17.34
N LEU A 54 -8.33 7.13 17.04
CA LEU A 54 -9.05 8.05 17.92
C LEU A 54 -10.45 8.27 17.33
N GLU A 55 -11.46 8.13 18.17
CA GLU A 55 -12.85 8.36 17.80
C GLU A 55 -13.43 9.45 18.69
N TRP A 56 -14.03 10.48 18.09
CA TRP A 56 -14.76 11.52 18.79
C TRP A 56 -16.25 11.40 18.52
N HIS A 57 -17.06 11.65 19.54
CA HIS A 57 -18.53 11.60 19.47
C HIS A 57 -19.08 13.02 19.51
N SER A 58 -19.67 13.43 18.39
CA SER A 58 -20.32 14.72 18.23
C SER A 58 -21.84 14.56 18.10
N SER A 59 -22.57 15.68 18.08
CA SER A 59 -24.00 15.68 17.76
C SER A 59 -24.32 15.20 16.34
N GLN A 60 -23.33 15.19 15.44
CA GLN A 60 -23.50 14.77 14.05
C GLN A 60 -23.07 13.33 13.79
N GLY A 61 -22.46 12.65 14.77
CA GLY A 61 -22.07 11.25 14.65
C GLY A 61 -20.66 11.00 15.18
N ARG A 62 -20.00 10.01 14.58
CA ARG A 62 -18.66 9.58 14.99
C ARG A 62 -17.63 10.05 14.00
N HIS A 63 -16.53 10.60 14.51
CA HIS A 63 -15.43 11.10 13.70
C HIS A 63 -14.17 10.34 14.11
N GLN A 64 -13.52 9.70 13.15
CA GLN A 64 -12.38 8.81 13.39
C GLN A 64 -11.15 9.28 12.64
N ALA A 65 -10.02 9.27 13.33
CA ALA A 65 -8.70 9.43 12.73
C ALA A 65 -7.83 8.25 13.15
N TRP A 66 -7.08 7.67 12.20
CA TRP A 66 -6.17 6.56 12.53
C TRP A 66 -4.77 6.71 11.95
N TRP A 67 -3.82 6.11 12.67
CA TRP A 67 -2.41 5.99 12.30
C TRP A 67 -2.02 4.52 12.19
N GLY A 68 -1.14 4.22 11.25
CA GLY A 68 -0.65 2.87 11.01
C GLY A 68 -1.44 2.10 9.96
N LEU A 69 -1.59 0.80 10.17
CA LEU A 69 -2.36 -0.09 9.30
C LEU A 69 -3.83 -0.07 9.68
N GLU A 70 -4.70 -0.28 8.70
CA GLU A 70 -6.12 -0.46 8.96
C GLU A 70 -6.37 -1.92 9.40
N ARG A 71 -6.47 -2.13 10.71
CA ARG A 71 -6.68 -3.44 11.34
C ARG A 71 -7.98 -3.53 12.12
N ILE A 72 -8.47 -2.40 12.61
CA ILE A 72 -9.78 -2.24 13.22
C ILE A 72 -10.75 -1.90 12.08
N PRO A 73 -11.65 -2.81 11.69
CA PRO A 73 -12.65 -2.50 10.67
C PRO A 73 -13.60 -1.42 11.20
N GLY A 74 -13.95 -0.45 10.35
CA GLY A 74 -15.00 0.51 10.69
C GLY A 74 -16.35 -0.19 10.77
N ALA A 75 -17.09 0.01 11.85
CA ALA A 75 -18.49 -0.40 11.89
C ALA A 75 -19.29 0.45 10.89
N SER A 76 -20.15 -0.16 10.08
CA SER A 76 -21.10 0.57 9.24
C SER A 76 -22.05 1.36 10.14
N ALA A 77 -21.88 2.67 10.18
CA ALA A 77 -22.82 3.57 10.84
C ALA A 77 -23.18 4.70 9.89
N ALA A 78 -24.47 5.02 9.85
CA ALA A 78 -24.94 6.27 9.27
C ALA A 78 -24.25 7.39 10.06
N ASN A 79 -23.48 8.24 9.37
CA ASN A 79 -22.73 9.37 9.94
C ASN A 79 -21.41 9.02 10.66
N LEU A 80 -20.62 8.12 10.05
CA LEU A 80 -19.21 7.93 10.40
C LEU A 80 -18.31 8.67 9.39
N VAL A 81 -17.53 9.65 9.87
CA VAL A 81 -16.40 10.22 9.13
C VAL A 81 -15.13 9.51 9.58
N ARG A 82 -14.34 8.99 8.64
CA ARG A 82 -13.15 8.19 8.95
C ARG A 82 -12.00 8.57 8.02
N THR A 83 -10.94 9.14 8.58
CA THR A 83 -9.79 9.66 7.81
C THR A 83 -8.45 9.05 8.26
N ARG A 84 -7.62 8.63 7.30
CA ARG A 84 -6.26 8.15 7.59
C ARG A 84 -5.37 9.35 7.90
N ALA A 85 -4.90 9.44 9.14
CA ALA A 85 -4.08 10.56 9.59
C ALA A 85 -2.58 10.38 9.30
N GLY A 86 -2.08 9.14 9.25
CA GLY A 86 -0.68 8.91 8.84
C GLY A 86 -0.07 7.57 9.27
N ALA A 87 1.27 7.53 9.29
CA ALA A 87 2.02 6.42 9.87
C ALA A 87 2.05 6.52 11.39
N LEU A 88 2.29 5.40 12.08
CA LEU A 88 2.49 5.43 13.53
C LEU A 88 3.75 6.22 13.88
N PRO A 89 3.70 7.05 14.94
CA PRO A 89 4.89 7.76 15.40
C PRO A 89 5.93 6.77 15.94
N ARG A 90 7.17 7.24 16.04
CA ARG A 90 8.26 6.51 16.68
C ARG A 90 7.89 6.13 18.13
N PRO A 91 8.04 4.86 18.55
CA PRO A 91 7.79 4.44 19.94
C PRO A 91 8.75 5.04 20.97
N ALA A 92 8.48 4.76 22.26
CA ALA A 92 9.31 5.14 23.41
C ALA A 92 9.51 6.65 23.63
N ARG A 93 8.63 7.48 23.08
CA ARG A 93 8.61 8.92 23.38
C ARG A 93 7.19 9.46 23.28
N TRP A 94 6.94 10.53 24.02
CA TRP A 94 5.71 11.30 23.89
C TRP A 94 5.71 12.04 22.55
N VAL A 95 4.70 11.80 21.72
CA VAL A 95 4.46 12.49 20.46
C VAL A 95 3.04 13.02 20.45
N ARG A 96 2.84 14.18 19.85
CA ARG A 96 1.52 14.76 19.65
C ARG A 96 0.94 14.23 18.34
N LEU A 97 -0.19 13.53 18.43
CA LEU A 97 -1.04 13.23 17.28
C LEU A 97 -1.88 14.46 16.97
N LEU A 98 -1.93 14.87 15.71
CA LEU A 98 -2.66 16.04 15.26
C LEU A 98 -3.64 15.66 14.16
N VAL A 99 -4.86 16.17 14.27
CA VAL A 99 -5.92 15.97 13.30
C VAL A 99 -6.59 17.32 13.03
N PRO A 100 -6.52 17.85 11.80
CA PRO A 100 -7.22 19.09 11.46
C PRO A 100 -8.73 18.96 11.73
N ALA A 101 -9.35 19.99 12.31
CA ALA A 101 -10.79 19.97 12.59
C ALA A 101 -11.63 20.11 11.30
N GLY A 102 -11.11 20.78 10.28
CA GLY A 102 -11.81 21.07 9.02
C GLY A 102 -12.26 19.83 8.25
N GLY A 103 -13.24 19.99 7.36
CA GLY A 103 -13.84 18.88 6.60
C GLY A 103 -13.04 18.38 5.40
N THR A 104 -12.31 19.26 4.70
CA THR A 104 -11.61 18.91 3.44
C THR A 104 -10.26 18.22 3.66
N ALA A 105 -9.55 18.58 4.73
CA ALA A 105 -8.23 18.04 5.08
C ALA A 105 -8.21 17.33 6.45
N GLY A 106 -9.37 17.19 7.11
CA GLY A 106 -9.47 16.73 8.49
C GLY A 106 -10.60 15.72 8.69
N ILE A 107 -11.35 15.89 9.78
CA ILE A 107 -12.43 14.97 10.18
C ILE A 107 -13.80 15.64 10.28
N GLY A 108 -13.94 16.91 9.85
CA GLY A 108 -15.23 17.60 9.81
C GLY A 108 -15.84 17.83 11.19
N MET A 109 -15.02 18.24 12.17
CA MET A 109 -15.44 18.51 13.55
C MET A 109 -15.46 20.00 13.90
N GLU A 110 -15.33 20.86 12.91
CA GLU A 110 -15.35 22.31 13.08
C GLU A 110 -16.70 22.80 13.65
N GLY A 111 -16.66 23.51 14.77
CA GLY A 111 -17.83 24.04 15.47
C GLY A 111 -18.68 23.00 16.22
N LEU A 112 -18.40 21.70 16.05
CA LEU A 112 -19.17 20.63 16.67
C LEU A 112 -18.85 20.51 18.16
N GLU A 113 -19.86 20.17 18.95
CA GLU A 113 -19.69 19.83 20.36
C GLU A 113 -19.35 18.34 20.49
N VAL A 114 -18.18 18.07 21.05
CA VAL A 114 -17.73 16.72 21.37
C VAL A 114 -18.02 16.43 22.84
N ARG A 115 -18.75 15.34 23.08
CA ARG A 115 -19.16 14.90 24.42
C ARG A 115 -18.55 13.57 24.84
N GLY A 116 -17.94 12.86 23.89
CA GLY A 116 -17.30 11.57 24.10
C GLY A 116 -16.09 11.40 23.22
N MET A 117 -15.17 10.55 23.69
CA MET A 117 -13.97 10.17 22.95
C MET A 117 -13.59 8.74 23.30
N ARG A 118 -13.19 7.96 22.29
CA ARG A 118 -12.66 6.60 22.45
C ARG A 118 -11.25 6.50 21.87
N PHE A 119 -10.45 5.69 22.53
CA PHE A 119 -9.09 5.33 22.17
C PHE A 119 -9.08 3.85 21.83
N LEU A 120 -8.70 3.55 20.59
CA LEU A 120 -8.64 2.19 20.08
C LEU A 120 -7.21 1.86 19.64
N LEU A 121 -6.71 0.70 20.06
CA LEU A 121 -5.39 0.18 19.73
C LEU A 121 -5.53 -1.24 19.20
N ALA A 122 -4.82 -1.57 18.13
CA ALA A 122 -4.71 -2.95 17.65
C ALA A 122 -3.29 -3.49 17.91
N GLY A 123 -3.18 -4.71 18.44
CA GLY A 123 -1.92 -5.47 18.44
C GLY A 123 -0.84 -4.98 19.42
N GLY A 124 -1.18 -4.14 20.41
CA GLY A 124 -0.18 -3.59 21.34
C GLY A 124 -0.75 -2.55 22.31
N GLY A 125 0.15 -1.89 23.04
CA GLY A 125 -0.16 -0.94 24.11
C GLY A 125 0.30 0.49 23.81
N ALA A 126 -0.44 1.46 24.35
CA ALA A 126 -0.03 2.86 24.36
C ALA A 126 -0.61 3.56 25.58
N CYS A 127 0.10 4.59 26.02
CA CYS A 127 -0.39 5.53 27.01
C CYS A 127 -0.73 6.84 26.31
N PHE A 128 -1.78 7.51 26.78
CA PHE A 128 -2.20 8.79 26.24
C PHE A 128 -2.07 9.85 27.33
N GLY A 129 -1.73 11.06 26.91
CA GLY A 129 -1.59 12.21 27.80
C GLY A 129 -2.77 13.16 27.65
N ALA A 130 -2.49 14.45 27.80
CA ALA A 130 -3.47 15.48 27.52
C ALA A 130 -3.98 15.39 26.06
N THR A 131 -5.29 15.56 25.94
CA THR A 131 -6.03 15.63 24.69
C THR A 131 -6.88 16.89 24.69
N GLY A 132 -7.08 17.49 23.52
CA GLY A 132 -7.82 18.74 23.43
C GLY A 132 -7.70 19.38 22.06
N VAL A 133 -7.70 20.71 22.05
CA VAL A 133 -7.55 21.52 20.84
C VAL A 133 -6.23 22.27 20.85
N LEU A 134 -5.57 22.27 19.70
CA LEU A 134 -4.41 23.07 19.41
C LEU A 134 -4.87 24.26 18.57
N ASP A 135 -4.66 25.48 19.07
CA ASP A 135 -4.99 26.68 18.31
C ASP A 135 -4.00 26.92 17.16
N ALA A 136 -4.30 27.89 16.29
CA ALA A 136 -3.46 28.24 15.14
C ALA A 136 -2.07 28.80 15.55
N ALA A 137 -1.90 29.27 16.78
CA ALA A 137 -0.64 29.75 17.34
C ALA A 137 0.18 28.62 18.01
N GLY A 138 -0.35 27.40 18.09
CA GLY A 138 0.30 26.24 18.70
C GLY A 138 0.09 26.11 20.21
N ASN A 139 -0.83 26.86 20.82
CA ASN A 139 -1.16 26.72 22.23
C ASN A 139 -2.16 25.59 22.46
N GLU A 140 -1.91 24.81 23.50
CA GLU A 140 -2.76 23.70 23.91
C GLU A 140 -3.93 24.18 24.78
N ARG A 141 -5.16 23.86 24.36
CA ARG A 141 -6.37 23.92 25.16
C ARG A 141 -6.76 22.49 25.58
N PRO A 142 -6.24 21.99 26.70
CA PRO A 142 -6.53 20.64 27.15
C PRO A 142 -8.00 20.51 27.55
N TRP A 143 -8.61 19.39 27.17
CA TRP A 143 -9.97 19.01 27.55
C TRP A 143 -9.97 17.87 28.55
N PHE A 144 -9.11 16.89 28.32
CA PHE A 144 -9.06 15.65 29.06
C PHE A 144 -7.60 15.19 29.18
N ALA A 145 -7.15 14.89 30.40
CA ALA A 145 -5.79 14.43 30.68
C ALA A 145 -5.78 13.43 31.86
N GLY A 146 -5.41 13.87 33.06
CA GLY A 146 -5.37 13.08 34.30
C GLY A 146 -6.66 13.06 35.12
N SER A 147 -7.74 13.66 34.62
CA SER A 147 -9.09 13.61 35.19
C SER A 147 -10.15 13.68 34.11
N LEU A 148 -11.33 13.11 34.35
CA LEU A 148 -12.46 13.18 33.42
C LEU A 148 -13.00 14.63 33.31
N PRO A 149 -13.44 15.07 32.13
CA PRO A 149 -14.20 16.32 32.00
C PRO A 149 -15.48 16.26 32.85
N ALA A 150 -15.99 17.43 33.26
CA ALA A 150 -17.21 17.50 34.05
C ALA A 150 -18.37 16.74 33.35
N GLY A 151 -19.10 15.94 34.12
CA GLY A 151 -20.23 15.13 33.65
C GLY A 151 -19.86 13.87 32.87
N ALA A 152 -18.59 13.68 32.47
CA ALA A 152 -18.19 12.52 31.70
C ALA A 152 -18.19 11.24 32.55
N ARG A 153 -18.61 10.13 31.95
CA ARG A 153 -18.50 8.78 32.49
C ARG A 153 -17.41 8.00 31.76
N GLN A 154 -16.75 7.12 32.50
CA GLN A 154 -15.74 6.23 31.94
C GLN A 154 -16.40 5.13 31.08
N LEU A 155 -15.80 4.82 29.93
CA LEU A 155 -16.14 3.67 29.10
C LEU A 155 -14.95 2.69 29.04
N GLY A 156 -15.21 1.42 29.30
CA GLY A 156 -14.17 0.38 29.38
C GLY A 156 -13.32 0.48 30.65
N THR A 157 -12.29 -0.35 30.74
CA THR A 157 -11.42 -0.47 31.93
C THR A 157 -10.06 0.17 31.66
N TRP A 158 -9.78 1.27 32.35
CA TRP A 158 -8.52 2.01 32.24
C TRP A 158 -8.26 2.84 33.50
N HIS A 159 -7.03 3.34 33.66
CA HIS A 159 -6.61 4.11 34.83
C HIS A 159 -5.85 5.38 34.44
N PHE A 160 -5.84 6.35 35.35
CA PHE A 160 -5.07 7.58 35.22
C PHE A 160 -3.60 7.37 35.59
N LEU A 161 -2.74 8.11 34.91
CA LEU A 161 -1.30 8.18 35.12
C LEU A 161 -0.94 9.52 35.75
N GLY A 162 -0.22 9.49 36.86
CA GLY A 162 0.33 10.65 37.53
C GLY A 162 1.63 11.13 36.89
N ALA A 163 2.15 12.27 37.35
CA ALA A 163 3.35 12.89 36.79
C ALA A 163 4.59 11.97 36.77
N ARG A 164 4.73 11.09 37.78
CA ARG A 164 5.83 10.10 37.86
C ARG A 164 5.66 9.01 36.81
N ASP A 165 4.45 8.50 36.62
CA ASP A 165 4.15 7.45 35.65
C ASP A 165 4.43 7.95 34.23
N LEU A 166 4.15 9.22 33.93
CA LEU A 166 4.43 9.78 32.60
C LEU A 166 5.91 9.83 32.22
N LEU A 167 6.84 9.71 33.17
CA LEU A 167 8.27 9.62 32.88
C LEU A 167 8.68 8.24 32.35
N ALA A 168 7.96 7.19 32.75
CA ALA A 168 8.15 5.82 32.32
C ALA A 168 6.78 5.11 32.22
N PRO A 169 5.96 5.49 31.22
CA PRO A 169 4.54 5.12 31.20
C PRO A 169 4.29 3.65 30.82
N THR A 170 5.29 3.00 30.25
CA THR A 170 5.25 1.58 29.86
C THR A 170 6.35 0.82 30.60
N SER A 171 6.17 -0.48 30.79
CA SER A 171 7.21 -1.32 31.39
C SER A 171 8.49 -1.24 30.55
N ALA A 172 9.65 -1.11 31.19
CA ALA A 172 10.91 -1.19 30.46
C ALA A 172 11.18 -2.66 30.11
N GLY A 173 11.44 -2.95 28.83
CA GLY A 173 11.83 -4.29 28.38
C GLY A 173 13.19 -4.73 28.95
N PRO A 174 13.64 -5.97 28.66
CA PRO A 174 14.96 -6.44 29.02
C PRO A 174 16.03 -5.42 28.57
N ARG A 175 16.95 -5.07 29.47
CA ARG A 175 17.88 -3.94 29.29
C ARG A 175 18.58 -4.00 27.92
N GLY A 176 18.34 -3.00 27.06
CA GLY A 176 19.08 -2.76 25.82
C GLY A 176 18.38 -3.13 24.50
N GLN A 177 17.41 -4.05 24.50
CA GLN A 177 16.75 -4.49 23.24
C GLN A 177 15.97 -3.36 22.57
N VAL A 178 15.14 -2.66 23.36
CA VAL A 178 14.38 -1.49 22.90
C VAL A 178 15.32 -0.41 22.36
N ALA A 179 16.43 -0.15 23.05
CA ALA A 179 17.40 0.87 22.63
C ALA A 179 18.05 0.52 21.28
N ALA A 180 18.45 -0.74 21.08
CA ALA A 180 19.01 -1.21 19.82
C ALA A 180 18.01 -1.13 18.67
N ALA A 181 16.75 -1.55 18.90
CA ALA A 181 15.69 -1.46 17.89
C ALA A 181 15.38 0.00 17.51
N LEU A 182 15.38 0.91 18.49
CA LEU A 182 15.19 2.33 18.24
C LEU A 182 16.38 2.95 17.48
N ALA A 183 17.61 2.58 17.83
CA ALA A 183 18.80 3.04 17.11
C ALA A 183 18.78 2.59 15.65
N LEU A 184 18.39 1.33 15.40
CA LEU A 184 18.22 0.82 14.04
C LEU A 184 17.08 1.53 13.30
N TYR A 185 15.94 1.80 13.96
CA TYR A 185 14.84 2.55 13.37
C TYR A 185 15.25 3.98 12.94
N ASP A 186 16.13 4.61 13.70
CA ASP A 186 16.64 5.96 13.42
C ASP A 186 17.88 5.96 12.49
N ASP A 187 18.36 4.78 12.07
CA ASP A 187 19.56 4.66 11.23
C ASP A 187 19.33 5.30 9.85
N PRO A 188 20.19 6.25 9.41
CA PRO A 188 20.11 6.86 8.09
C PRO A 188 20.14 5.86 6.94
N LEU A 189 20.77 4.68 7.11
CA LEU A 189 20.81 3.61 6.11
C LEU A 189 19.41 3.07 5.81
N LEU A 190 18.48 3.15 6.77
CA LEU A 190 17.07 2.77 6.57
C LEU A 190 16.21 3.95 6.06
N GLY A 191 16.83 5.07 5.68
CA GLY A 191 16.14 6.26 5.18
C GLY A 191 15.33 6.01 3.90
N ALA A 192 15.76 5.05 3.06
CA ALA A 192 15.04 4.67 1.85
C ALA A 192 13.72 3.93 2.13
N LEU A 193 13.57 3.35 3.33
CA LEU A 193 12.34 2.69 3.74
C LEU A 193 11.30 3.72 4.18
N SER A 194 10.03 3.42 3.95
CA SER A 194 8.93 4.19 4.53
C SER A 194 8.90 4.05 6.05
N ALA A 195 8.26 5.00 6.74
CA ALA A 195 8.06 4.92 8.18
C ALA A 195 7.34 3.63 8.60
N HIS A 196 6.44 3.11 7.77
CA HIS A 196 5.73 1.87 8.01
C HIS A 196 6.65 0.63 7.92
N GLU A 197 7.55 0.60 6.94
CA GLU A 197 8.53 -0.48 6.78
C GLU A 197 9.52 -0.49 7.93
N ARG A 198 10.08 0.66 8.30
CA ARG A 198 10.95 0.75 9.50
C ARG A 198 10.23 0.30 10.76
N TYR A 199 8.93 0.58 10.88
CA TYR A 199 8.14 0.13 12.03
C TYR A 199 8.02 -1.39 12.15
N GLN A 200 8.24 -2.15 11.07
CA GLN A 200 8.24 -3.62 11.11
C GLN A 200 9.33 -4.19 12.02
N ILE A 201 10.41 -3.44 12.30
CA ILE A 201 11.47 -3.81 13.26
C ILE A 201 10.85 -4.18 14.61
N PHE A 202 9.91 -3.36 15.09
CA PHE A 202 9.31 -3.58 16.42
C PHE A 202 8.23 -4.66 16.42
N GLN A 203 7.61 -4.95 15.28
CA GLN A 203 6.56 -5.98 15.17
C GLN A 203 7.12 -7.38 14.98
N ARG A 204 8.26 -7.50 14.29
CA ARG A 204 8.81 -8.79 13.83
C ARG A 204 10.13 -9.16 14.49
N GLY A 205 10.73 -8.23 15.25
CA GLY A 205 12.11 -8.35 15.68
C GLY A 205 13.10 -8.26 14.51
N LEU A 206 14.39 -8.40 14.81
CA LEU A 206 15.46 -8.24 13.83
C LEU A 206 15.42 -9.32 12.73
N GLU A 207 15.35 -10.60 13.12
CA GLU A 207 15.32 -11.71 12.16
C GLU A 207 14.09 -11.65 11.26
N GLY A 208 12.92 -11.37 11.83
CA GLY A 208 11.69 -11.21 11.07
C GLY A 208 11.70 -9.97 10.17
N PHE A 209 12.42 -8.91 10.55
CA PHE A 209 12.62 -7.74 9.71
C PHE A 209 13.57 -8.03 8.53
N ILE A 210 14.65 -8.77 8.76
CA ILE A 210 15.56 -9.23 7.69
C ILE A 210 14.78 -10.10 6.69
N ALA A 211 13.98 -11.05 7.19
CA ALA A 211 13.14 -11.89 6.34
C ALA A 211 12.11 -11.07 5.56
N PHE A 212 11.51 -10.05 6.19
CA PHE A 212 10.60 -9.11 5.52
C PHE A 212 11.28 -8.34 4.38
N LEU A 213 12.48 -7.80 4.61
CA LEU A 213 13.23 -7.06 3.59
C LEU A 213 13.65 -7.99 2.45
N LYS A 214 14.13 -9.19 2.76
CA LYS A 214 14.51 -10.21 1.77
C LYS A 214 13.34 -10.57 0.86
N ALA A 215 12.20 -10.93 1.45
CA ALA A 215 11.01 -11.28 0.67
C ALA A 215 10.52 -10.13 -0.24
N ARG A 216 10.78 -8.89 0.16
CA ARG A 216 10.44 -7.71 -0.65
C ARG A 216 11.45 -7.50 -1.78
N ALA A 217 12.74 -7.71 -1.54
CA ALA A 217 13.78 -7.66 -2.56
C ALA A 217 13.53 -8.75 -3.63
N ASP A 218 13.30 -9.99 -3.19
CA ASP A 218 13.01 -11.13 -4.08
C ASP A 218 11.78 -10.82 -4.97
N ARG A 219 10.72 -10.24 -4.41
CA ARG A 219 9.53 -9.83 -5.19
C ARG A 219 9.83 -8.71 -6.20
N ALA A 220 10.72 -7.79 -5.87
CA ALA A 220 11.10 -6.73 -6.79
C ALA A 220 11.89 -7.31 -7.98
N ASP A 221 12.80 -8.25 -7.71
CA ASP A 221 13.56 -8.96 -8.74
C ASP A 221 12.62 -9.75 -9.67
N ASP A 222 11.66 -10.51 -9.10
CA ASP A 222 10.65 -11.25 -9.88
C ASP A 222 9.85 -10.33 -10.82
N LEU A 223 9.49 -9.12 -10.36
CA LEU A 223 8.78 -8.13 -11.17
C LEU A 223 9.65 -7.55 -12.28
N VAL A 224 10.94 -7.33 -12.03
CA VAL A 224 11.89 -6.87 -13.05
C VAL A 224 12.05 -7.94 -14.12
N ASP A 225 12.28 -9.18 -13.72
CA ASP A 225 12.43 -10.32 -14.63
C ASP A 225 11.19 -10.53 -15.49
N PHE A 226 10.00 -10.51 -14.87
CA PHE A 226 8.74 -10.61 -15.60
C PHE A 226 8.59 -9.50 -16.64
N ASN A 227 8.88 -8.24 -16.27
CA ASN A 227 8.78 -7.12 -17.19
C ASN A 227 9.83 -7.18 -18.30
N PHE A 228 11.03 -7.68 -18.02
CA PHE A 228 12.05 -7.89 -19.04
C PHE A 228 11.61 -8.91 -20.08
N VAL A 229 11.06 -10.06 -19.65
CA VAL A 229 10.50 -11.08 -20.56
C VAL A 229 9.34 -10.51 -21.38
N LYS A 230 8.47 -9.71 -20.74
CA LYS A 230 7.37 -9.03 -21.42
C LYS A 230 7.89 -8.08 -22.50
N VAL A 231 8.87 -7.23 -22.19
CA VAL A 231 9.48 -6.29 -23.13
C VAL A 231 10.16 -7.02 -24.29
N GLN A 232 10.87 -8.12 -24.04
CA GLN A 232 11.45 -8.94 -25.11
C GLN A 232 10.38 -9.49 -26.06
N THR A 233 9.28 -10.00 -25.49
CA THR A 233 8.14 -10.49 -26.28
C THR A 233 7.49 -9.37 -27.09
N ASP A 234 7.31 -8.19 -26.49
CA ASP A 234 6.74 -7.02 -27.15
C ASP A 234 7.66 -6.52 -28.28
N ILE A 235 8.98 -6.47 -28.08
CA ILE A 235 9.97 -6.14 -29.12
C ILE A 235 9.89 -7.15 -30.27
N TYR A 236 9.78 -8.44 -29.96
CA TYR A 236 9.62 -9.47 -31.00
C TYR A 236 8.33 -9.26 -31.79
N ARG A 237 7.19 -9.02 -31.12
CA ARG A 237 5.91 -8.74 -31.78
C ARG A 237 5.98 -7.50 -32.66
N VAL A 238 6.57 -6.41 -32.19
CA VAL A 238 6.77 -5.19 -32.97
C VAL A 238 7.64 -5.48 -34.21
N ARG A 239 8.72 -6.24 -34.05
CA ARG A 239 9.56 -6.66 -35.18
C ARG A 239 8.77 -7.48 -36.20
N GLN A 240 7.93 -8.41 -35.76
CA GLN A 240 7.07 -9.20 -36.65
C GLN A 240 6.02 -8.34 -37.35
N ILE A 241 5.46 -7.33 -36.70
CA ILE A 241 4.54 -6.36 -37.34
C ILE A 241 5.28 -5.56 -38.43
N ILE A 242 6.49 -5.07 -38.14
CA ILE A 242 7.30 -4.31 -39.11
C ILE A 242 7.69 -5.20 -40.30
N LEU A 243 8.14 -6.42 -40.04
CA LEU A 243 8.48 -7.40 -41.07
C LEU A 243 7.24 -7.79 -41.88
N GLY A 244 6.12 -8.05 -41.22
CA GLY A 244 4.84 -8.35 -41.85
C GLY A 244 4.33 -7.19 -42.71
N THR A 245 4.53 -5.94 -42.27
CA THR A 245 4.21 -4.74 -43.06
C THR A 245 5.12 -4.62 -44.28
N SER A 246 6.40 -4.94 -44.13
CA SER A 246 7.36 -4.96 -45.25
C SER A 246 7.02 -6.06 -46.25
N ALA A 247 6.67 -7.26 -45.78
CA ALA A 247 6.23 -8.38 -46.61
C ALA A 247 4.88 -8.08 -47.28
N ALA A 248 3.93 -7.50 -46.56
CA ALA A 248 2.63 -7.06 -47.09
C ALA A 248 2.79 -5.96 -48.14
N THR A 249 3.74 -5.03 -47.97
CA THR A 249 4.09 -4.02 -48.98
C THR A 249 4.68 -4.69 -50.23
N ARG A 250 5.59 -5.68 -50.05
CA ARG A 250 6.13 -6.46 -51.19
C ARG A 250 5.05 -7.26 -51.92
N LEU A 251 4.10 -7.83 -51.18
CA LEU A 251 2.92 -8.54 -51.71
C LEU A 251 1.99 -7.60 -52.48
N ALA A 252 1.75 -6.38 -51.97
CA ALA A 252 0.92 -5.38 -52.66
C ALA A 252 1.53 -4.90 -53.98
N VAL A 253 2.86 -4.94 -54.10
CA VAL A 253 3.59 -4.48 -55.29
C VAL A 253 3.86 -5.63 -56.28
N SER A 254 3.58 -6.90 -55.92
CA SER A 254 3.82 -8.08 -56.78
C SER A 254 2.59 -9.02 -56.88
N PRO A 255 1.91 -9.07 -58.04
CA PRO A 255 0.72 -9.91 -58.26
C PRO A 255 0.96 -11.41 -58.10
N ALA A 256 2.15 -11.92 -58.43
CA ALA A 256 2.47 -13.36 -58.36
C ALA A 256 2.58 -13.85 -56.89
N LEU A 257 3.14 -13.03 -56.00
CA LEU A 257 3.25 -13.36 -54.57
C LEU A 257 1.89 -13.29 -53.87
N ALA A 258 1.02 -12.35 -54.29
CA ALA A 258 -0.31 -12.17 -53.72
C ALA A 258 -1.21 -13.40 -53.94
N ALA A 259 -1.10 -14.05 -55.10
CA ALA A 259 -1.83 -15.27 -55.42
C ALA A 259 -1.44 -16.46 -54.52
N ILE A 260 -0.17 -16.55 -54.09
CA ILE A 260 0.35 -17.64 -53.25
C ILE A 260 -0.11 -17.47 -51.79
N ALA A 261 -0.26 -16.23 -51.31
CA ALA A 261 -0.65 -15.93 -49.92
C ALA A 261 -2.16 -16.13 -49.63
N GLN A 262 -3.01 -16.15 -50.66
CA GLN A 262 -4.47 -16.31 -50.49
C GLN A 262 -4.91 -17.76 -50.23
N SER A 263 -4.02 -18.74 -50.36
CA SER A 263 -4.32 -20.15 -50.16
C SER A 263 -3.56 -20.73 -48.95
N GLU A 264 -4.29 -20.87 -47.83
CA GLU A 264 -3.98 -21.69 -46.65
C GLU A 264 -3.19 -21.05 -45.49
N THR A 265 -3.35 -21.67 -44.31
CA THR A 265 -3.03 -21.14 -42.97
C THR A 265 -1.58 -20.65 -42.82
N ALA A 266 -1.37 -19.70 -41.89
CA ALA A 266 -0.15 -18.91 -41.74
C ALA A 266 1.18 -19.71 -41.74
N VAL A 267 1.21 -20.90 -41.17
CA VAL A 267 2.42 -21.76 -41.12
C VAL A 267 2.76 -22.37 -42.48
N ALA A 268 1.74 -22.79 -43.25
CA ALA A 268 1.92 -23.36 -44.59
C ALA A 268 2.41 -22.30 -45.58
N SER A 269 1.93 -21.06 -45.46
CA SER A 269 2.35 -19.94 -46.31
C SER A 269 3.83 -19.59 -46.14
N SER A 270 4.35 -19.58 -44.90
CA SER A 270 5.77 -19.25 -44.64
C SER A 270 6.75 -20.29 -45.19
N ALA A 271 6.43 -21.58 -45.10
CA ALA A 271 7.29 -22.65 -45.61
C ALA A 271 7.33 -22.65 -47.16
N ARG A 272 6.20 -22.38 -47.81
CA ARG A 272 6.08 -22.37 -49.27
C ARG A 272 6.77 -21.15 -49.90
N ILE A 273 6.72 -19.98 -49.24
CA ILE A 273 7.43 -18.78 -49.67
C ILE A 273 8.95 -18.98 -49.60
N ALA A 274 9.46 -19.62 -48.55
CA ALA A 274 10.89 -19.93 -48.43
C ALA A 274 11.36 -20.86 -49.56
N GLY A 275 10.60 -21.93 -49.84
CA GLY A 275 10.92 -22.87 -50.93
C GLY A 275 10.94 -22.23 -52.31
N PHE A 276 10.00 -21.32 -52.61
CA PHE A 276 9.96 -20.60 -53.89
C PHE A 276 11.19 -19.71 -54.11
N PHE A 277 11.71 -19.09 -53.04
CA PHE A 277 12.94 -18.30 -53.11
C PHE A 277 14.17 -19.16 -53.39
N ASP A 278 14.22 -20.37 -52.82
CA ASP A 278 15.31 -21.31 -53.08
C ASP A 278 15.26 -21.83 -54.53
N GLU A 279 14.07 -22.08 -55.08
CA GLU A 279 13.88 -22.44 -56.50
C GLU A 279 14.35 -21.32 -57.45
N LEU A 280 13.92 -20.07 -57.24
CA LEU A 280 14.36 -18.95 -58.08
C LEU A 280 15.87 -18.73 -58.03
N LYS A 281 16.48 -18.99 -56.87
CA LYS A 281 17.94 -18.87 -56.70
C LYS A 281 18.68 -20.00 -57.41
N ALA A 282 18.09 -21.20 -57.47
CA ALA A 282 18.62 -22.32 -58.25
C ALA A 282 18.46 -22.11 -59.76
N GLU A 283 17.33 -21.53 -60.19
CA GLU A 283 17.05 -21.26 -61.60
C GLU A 283 17.93 -20.13 -62.16
N ALA A 284 18.18 -19.09 -61.35
CA ALA A 284 19.16 -18.04 -61.68
C ALA A 284 20.62 -18.54 -61.74
N ALA A 285 20.91 -19.71 -61.15
CA ALA A 285 22.24 -20.31 -61.17
C ALA A 285 22.51 -21.21 -62.39
N THR A 286 21.52 -21.43 -63.27
CA THR A 286 21.67 -22.30 -64.45
C THR A 286 21.82 -21.45 -65.73
N PRO A 287 22.99 -21.39 -66.39
CA PRO A 287 23.15 -20.67 -67.64
C PRO A 287 22.73 -21.55 -68.83
N GLY A 288 21.63 -21.16 -69.49
CA GLY A 288 21.33 -21.33 -70.92
C GLY A 288 21.47 -22.72 -71.57
N ALA A 289 20.34 -23.33 -71.95
CA ALA A 289 20.29 -24.26 -73.07
C ALA A 289 19.02 -24.02 -73.90
N SER A 290 19.26 -23.77 -75.18
CA SER A 290 18.37 -23.39 -76.27
C SER A 290 17.13 -24.29 -76.44
N ALA A 291 16.07 -23.65 -76.93
CA ALA A 291 14.86 -24.27 -77.44
C ALA A 291 15.15 -25.28 -78.56
N ASP A 292 14.48 -26.44 -78.52
CA ASP A 292 13.77 -26.93 -79.70
C ASP A 292 12.68 -28.00 -79.40
N GLY A 293 11.59 -27.87 -80.16
CA GLY A 293 10.57 -28.83 -80.58
C GLY A 293 10.18 -30.07 -79.75
N GLY A 294 8.86 -30.22 -79.51
CA GLY A 294 8.23 -31.55 -79.52
C GLY A 294 7.06 -31.73 -78.56
N ALA A 295 5.86 -31.88 -79.14
CA ALA A 295 4.61 -32.14 -78.44
C ALA A 295 4.62 -33.43 -77.61
N THR A 296 3.99 -33.40 -76.43
CA THR A 296 3.08 -34.46 -75.95
C THR A 296 2.39 -34.00 -74.65
N ALA A 297 1.06 -33.98 -74.67
CA ALA A 297 0.23 -34.13 -73.48
C ALA A 297 -0.24 -35.62 -73.44
N PRO A 298 -0.93 -36.13 -72.40
CA PRO A 298 -1.14 -35.63 -71.03
C PRO A 298 -0.91 -36.74 -69.96
N ALA A 299 -1.00 -36.40 -68.67
CA ALA A 299 -1.66 -37.25 -67.67
C ALA A 299 -1.91 -36.46 -66.37
N ARG A 300 -3.19 -36.13 -66.12
CA ARG A 300 -3.66 -35.83 -64.75
C ARG A 300 -3.68 -37.15 -63.99
N SER A 301 -2.96 -37.24 -62.88
CA SER A 301 -3.18 -38.31 -61.90
C SER A 301 -3.75 -37.73 -60.62
N ALA A 302 -4.79 -38.41 -60.15
CA ALA A 302 -5.75 -37.98 -59.17
C ALA A 302 -5.22 -38.07 -57.73
N LEU A 303 -5.79 -37.22 -56.87
CA LEU A 303 -5.69 -37.25 -55.41
C LEU A 303 -6.27 -38.57 -54.85
N PRO A 304 -5.60 -39.25 -53.90
CA PRO A 304 -6.25 -40.20 -53.02
C PRO A 304 -6.76 -39.50 -51.75
N GLY A 305 -8.00 -39.85 -51.40
CA GLY A 305 -8.71 -39.35 -50.24
C GLY A 305 -8.21 -39.89 -48.89
N THR A 306 -8.62 -39.14 -47.89
CA THR A 306 -8.54 -39.32 -46.44
C THR A 306 -8.97 -40.69 -45.92
N LEU A 307 -8.14 -41.23 -45.01
CA LEU A 307 -8.55 -41.65 -43.66
C LEU A 307 -7.55 -41.06 -42.67
#